data_AF-A0A0E3RSH8-F1
#
_entry.id   AF-A0A0E3RSH8-F1
#
_cell.length_a   1.000
_cell.length_b   1.000
_cell.length_c   1.000
_cell.angle_alpha   90.00
_cell.angle_beta   90.00
_cell.angle_gamma   90.00
#
_symmetry.space_group_name_H-M   'P 1'
#
loop_
_entity.id
_entity.type
_entity.pdbx_description
1 polymer ?
#
loop_
_entity_poly.entity_id
_entity_poly.type
_entity_poly.pdbx_seq_one_letter_code
_entity_poly.pdbx_strand_id
1 'polypeptide(L)'
;MKALIIMDMTNDFVFEKYEHEGKEYEGRLVAPLGKTIVEPIAALVKKVVNSGTVSLFRISKDHYDAFTNPELELKVAELGIDEVFMTGLVDEICIYHNTLGFLERGFRTKVVRGCTAPFDPEKGRESLGELDACGAKMVDDIPSDIGVILLLEDEHDENSEEIKSGSWPPHSMKGTPGALTVKPIREVLESRK
;
A
#
# COMPACT_ATOMS: atom_id res chain seq x y z
N MET A 1 12.01 13.28 7.34
CA MET A 1 10.67 13.02 7.91
C MET A 1 10.30 11.56 7.65
N LYS A 2 9.55 10.92 8.55
CA LYS A 2 9.17 9.51 8.40
C LYS A 2 7.77 9.35 7.84
N ALA A 3 7.59 8.42 6.92
CA ALA A 3 6.29 8.11 6.33
C ALA A 3 5.89 6.64 6.52
N LEU A 4 4.61 6.41 6.81
CA LEU A 4 3.97 5.10 6.71
C LEU A 4 3.35 4.98 5.32
N ILE A 5 3.74 3.96 4.57
CA ILE A 5 3.20 3.64 3.24
C ILE A 5 2.14 2.55 3.39
N ILE A 6 0.96 2.77 2.83
CA ILE A 6 -0.11 1.78 2.71
C ILE A 6 -0.28 1.50 1.22
N MET A 7 0.17 0.32 0.80
CA MET A 7 0.18 -0.12 -0.60
C MET A 7 -1.04 -0.96 -0.91
N ASP A 8 -1.84 -0.57 -1.92
CA ASP A 8 -2.90 -1.38 -2.53
C ASP A 8 -3.87 -2.08 -1.55
N MET A 9 -4.14 -1.46 -0.41
CA MET A 9 -5.14 -1.96 0.54
C MET A 9 -6.56 -1.61 0.09
N THR A 10 -6.89 -1.90 -1.17
CA THR A 10 -8.20 -1.67 -1.78
C THR A 10 -9.10 -2.91 -1.66
N ASN A 11 -10.41 -2.74 -1.84
CA ASN A 11 -11.35 -3.85 -1.70
C ASN A 11 -11.09 -4.99 -2.70
N ASP A 12 -10.70 -4.67 -3.94
CA ASP A 12 -10.49 -5.67 -4.99
C ASP A 12 -9.29 -6.59 -4.73
N PHE A 13 -8.30 -6.12 -3.96
CA PHE A 13 -7.16 -6.92 -3.52
C PHE A 13 -7.42 -7.68 -2.21
N VAL A 14 -8.29 -7.16 -1.35
CA VAL A 14 -8.42 -7.71 0.01
C VAL A 14 -9.58 -8.71 0.12
N PHE A 15 -10.70 -8.46 -0.55
CA PHE A 15 -11.94 -9.19 -0.27
C PHE A 15 -12.49 -9.92 -1.48
N GLU A 16 -12.60 -11.26 -1.40
CA GLU A 16 -13.37 -12.06 -2.36
C GLU A 16 -14.79 -11.53 -2.57
N LYS A 17 -15.43 -11.09 -1.48
CA LYS A 17 -16.73 -10.42 -1.48
C LYS A 17 -16.76 -9.31 -0.45
N TYR A 18 -17.36 -8.19 -0.78
CA TYR A 18 -17.50 -7.04 0.11
C TYR A 18 -18.81 -6.29 -0.15
N GLU A 19 -19.29 -5.57 0.86
CA GLU A 19 -20.50 -4.75 0.78
C GLU A 19 -20.14 -3.27 0.67
N HIS A 20 -20.85 -2.57 -0.21
CA HIS A 20 -20.78 -1.12 -0.32
C HIS A 20 -22.16 -0.55 -0.66
N GLU A 21 -22.63 0.37 0.17
CA GLU A 21 -23.92 1.06 0.01
C GLU A 21 -25.12 0.10 -0.16
N GLY A 22 -25.11 -1.01 0.58
CA GLY A 22 -26.16 -2.02 0.57
C GLY A 22 -26.13 -2.97 -0.64
N LYS A 23 -25.05 -2.95 -1.43
CA LYS A 23 -24.82 -3.86 -2.57
C LYS A 23 -23.60 -4.74 -2.31
N GLU A 24 -23.68 -6.01 -2.71
CA GLU A 24 -22.55 -6.94 -2.69
C GLU A 24 -21.74 -6.83 -3.98
N TYR A 25 -20.42 -6.85 -3.83
CA TYR A 25 -19.42 -6.81 -4.89
C TYR A 25 -18.46 -7.99 -4.72
N GLU A 26 -17.80 -8.38 -5.81
CA GLU A 26 -16.76 -9.42 -5.81
C GLU A 26 -15.40 -8.78 -6.06
N GLY A 27 -14.40 -9.19 -5.29
CA GLY A 27 -13.02 -8.77 -5.51
C GLY A 27 -12.47 -9.33 -6.81
N ARG A 28 -11.56 -8.58 -7.43
CA ARG A 28 -11.06 -8.88 -8.78
C ARG A 28 -9.70 -9.53 -8.81
N LEU A 29 -8.84 -9.21 -7.84
CA LEU A 29 -7.44 -9.64 -7.81
C LEU A 29 -7.01 -9.92 -6.37
N VAL A 30 -7.74 -10.81 -5.71
CA VAL A 30 -7.66 -10.97 -4.25
C VAL A 30 -6.39 -11.70 -3.83
N ALA A 31 -5.61 -11.08 -2.95
CA ALA A 31 -4.49 -11.71 -2.27
C ALA A 31 -5.02 -12.65 -1.17
N PRO A 32 -4.72 -13.96 -1.18
CA PRO A 32 -5.32 -14.93 -0.26
C PRO A 32 -5.18 -14.58 1.22
N LEU A 33 -4.08 -13.94 1.60
CA LEU A 33 -3.79 -13.53 2.97
C LEU A 33 -4.05 -12.04 3.22
N GLY A 34 -4.55 -11.28 2.25
CA GLY A 34 -4.73 -9.82 2.35
C GLY A 34 -5.66 -9.39 3.49
N LYS A 35 -6.71 -10.16 3.79
CA LYS A 35 -7.59 -9.89 4.93
C LYS A 35 -6.86 -9.93 6.28
N THR A 36 -5.81 -10.75 6.39
CA THR A 36 -5.11 -10.97 7.68
C THR A 36 -4.28 -9.77 8.12
N ILE A 37 -3.91 -8.89 7.19
CA ILE A 37 -3.09 -7.70 7.45
C ILE A 37 -3.91 -6.41 7.62
N VAL A 38 -5.23 -6.45 7.41
CA VAL A 38 -6.10 -5.27 7.54
C VAL A 38 -6.08 -4.70 8.95
N GLU A 39 -6.36 -5.53 9.96
CA GLU A 39 -6.38 -5.10 11.37
C GLU A 39 -4.99 -4.70 11.89
N PRO A 40 -3.90 -5.45 11.59
CA PRO A 40 -2.54 -4.98 11.87
C PRO A 40 -2.24 -3.59 11.31
N ILE A 41 -2.54 -3.34 10.03
CA ILE A 41 -2.31 -2.02 9.41
C ILE A 41 -3.21 -0.96 10.04
N ALA A 42 -4.49 -1.24 10.28
CA ALA A 42 -5.39 -0.31 10.94
C ALA A 42 -4.90 0.08 12.35
N ALA A 43 -4.31 -0.86 13.10
CA ALA A 43 -3.70 -0.60 14.40
C ALA A 43 -2.48 0.32 14.29
N LEU A 44 -1.62 0.13 13.27
CA LEU A 44 -0.49 1.02 12.99
C LEU A 44 -0.97 2.43 12.62
N VAL A 45 -1.96 2.55 11.73
CA VAL A 45 -2.56 3.83 11.37
C VAL A 45 -3.12 4.52 12.61
N LYS A 46 -3.84 3.78 13.47
CA LYS A 46 -4.39 4.29 14.72
C LYS A 46 -3.29 4.80 15.67
N LYS A 47 -2.17 4.08 15.76
CA LYS A 47 -0.99 4.50 16.53
C LYS A 47 -0.44 5.83 16.01
N VAL A 48 -0.29 5.98 14.70
CA VAL A 48 0.22 7.20 14.07
C VAL A 48 -0.72 8.38 14.31
N VAL A 49 -2.01 8.25 13.98
CA VAL A 49 -2.97 9.37 14.11
C VAL A 49 -3.17 9.81 15.57
N ASN A 50 -2.98 8.91 16.54
CA ASN A 50 -3.08 9.25 17.97
C ASN A 50 -1.78 9.85 18.55
N SER A 51 -0.66 9.73 17.85
CA SER A 51 0.65 10.20 18.34
C SER A 51 0.91 11.68 18.03
N GLY A 52 0.12 12.29 17.14
CA GLY A 52 0.23 13.71 16.80
C GLY A 52 -0.46 14.07 15.49
N THR A 53 -0.21 15.29 15.03
CA THR A 53 -0.68 15.73 13.71
C THR A 53 0.09 14.99 12.61
N VAL A 54 -0.65 14.35 11.71
CA VAL A 54 -0.10 13.59 10.58
C VAL A 54 -0.70 14.12 9.27
N SER A 55 0.14 14.29 8.25
CA SER A 55 -0.33 14.59 6.90
C SER A 55 -0.74 13.31 6.19
N LEU A 56 -1.88 13.33 5.48
CA LEU A 56 -2.38 12.21 4.71
C LEU A 56 -2.41 12.59 3.23
N PHE A 57 -1.74 11.78 2.40
CA PHE A 57 -1.82 11.91 0.95
C PHE A 57 -2.23 10.58 0.32
N ARG A 58 -2.99 10.67 -0.75
CA ARG A 58 -3.35 9.54 -1.61
C ARG A 58 -2.81 9.86 -2.99
N ILE A 59 -1.96 8.98 -3.51
CA ILE A 59 -1.39 9.08 -4.83
C ILE A 59 -1.79 7.80 -5.54
N SER A 60 -2.66 7.93 -6.54
CA SER A 60 -3.05 6.79 -7.34
C SER A 60 -1.91 6.37 -8.26
N LYS A 61 -1.86 5.07 -8.54
CA LYS A 61 -1.01 4.48 -9.57
C LYS A 61 -1.88 3.61 -10.47
N ASP A 62 -1.49 3.48 -11.72
CA ASP A 62 -2.11 2.57 -12.68
C ASP A 62 -1.10 1.53 -13.20
N HIS A 63 -0.01 1.39 -12.45
CA HIS A 63 1.08 0.46 -12.64
C HIS A 63 1.58 0.00 -11.26
N TYR A 64 2.11 -1.21 -11.15
CA TYR A 64 2.63 -1.73 -9.88
C TYR A 64 3.73 -0.86 -9.24
N ASP A 65 4.54 -0.16 -10.04
CA ASP A 65 5.52 0.83 -9.58
C ASP A 65 4.85 2.20 -9.42
N ALA A 66 4.73 2.69 -8.18
CA ALA A 66 4.09 3.97 -7.88
C ALA A 66 4.91 5.18 -8.37
N PHE A 67 6.21 5.01 -8.65
CA PHE A 67 7.05 6.09 -9.17
C PHE A 67 6.81 6.38 -10.67
N THR A 68 5.97 5.59 -11.35
CA THR A 68 5.46 5.98 -12.69
C THR A 68 4.57 7.23 -12.60
N ASN A 69 3.95 7.48 -11.44
CA ASN A 69 3.29 8.75 -11.15
C ASN A 69 4.32 9.76 -10.61
N PRO A 70 4.67 10.82 -11.37
CA PRO A 70 5.67 11.80 -10.96
C PRO A 70 5.28 12.60 -9.71
N GLU A 71 3.99 12.59 -9.32
CA GLU A 71 3.53 13.22 -8.09
C GLU A 71 4.20 12.61 -6.86
N LEU A 72 4.49 11.30 -6.86
CA LEU A 72 5.14 10.64 -5.73
C LEU A 72 6.50 11.25 -5.45
N GLU A 73 7.36 11.35 -6.46
CA GLU A 73 8.71 11.92 -6.36
C GLU A 73 8.67 13.36 -5.84
N LEU A 74 7.78 14.18 -6.41
CA LEU A 74 7.61 15.57 -6.00
C LEU A 74 7.12 15.67 -4.55
N LYS A 75 6.17 14.83 -4.15
CA LYS A 75 5.58 14.86 -2.81
C LYS A 75 6.56 14.44 -1.75
N VAL A 76 7.32 13.36 -1.98
CA VAL A 76 8.30 12.89 -1.00
C VAL A 76 9.44 13.89 -0.81
N ALA A 77 9.86 14.56 -1.89
CA ALA A 77 10.86 15.62 -1.84
C ALA A 77 10.34 16.89 -1.13
N GLU A 78 9.14 17.35 -1.46
CA GLU A 78 8.50 18.52 -0.84
C GLU A 78 8.37 18.38 0.68
N LEU A 79 7.98 17.18 1.13
CA LEU A 79 7.80 16.86 2.54
C LEU A 79 9.13 16.53 3.24
N GLY A 80 10.25 16.44 2.52
CA GLY A 80 11.54 16.02 3.09
C GLY A 80 11.45 14.64 3.75
N ILE A 81 10.71 13.71 3.14
CA ILE A 81 10.65 12.32 3.58
C ILE A 81 12.01 11.67 3.27
N ASP A 82 12.56 10.94 4.23
CA ASP A 82 13.87 10.28 4.09
C ASP A 82 13.88 8.86 4.68
N GLU A 83 12.77 8.44 5.27
CA GLU A 83 12.56 7.11 5.83
C GLU A 83 11.11 6.68 5.68
N VAL A 84 10.90 5.46 5.20
CA VAL A 84 9.58 4.92 4.87
C VAL A 84 9.37 3.56 5.52
N PHE A 85 8.13 3.30 5.94
CA PHE A 85 7.68 2.04 6.52
C PHE A 85 6.62 1.45 5.60
N MET A 86 6.96 0.38 4.90
CA MET A 86 6.15 -0.28 3.89
C MET A 86 5.17 -1.25 4.55
N THR A 87 3.89 -1.12 4.18
CA THR A 87 2.79 -2.03 4.51
C THR A 87 1.88 -2.21 3.29
N GLY A 88 1.10 -3.27 3.26
CA GLY A 88 0.08 -3.51 2.25
C GLY A 88 0.39 -4.67 1.31
N LEU A 89 -0.08 -4.57 0.07
CA LEU A 89 -0.12 -5.66 -0.89
C LEU A 89 0.66 -5.33 -2.16
N VAL A 90 1.16 -6.30 -2.93
CA VAL A 90 1.55 -7.66 -2.50
C VAL A 90 3.07 -7.78 -2.42
N ASP A 91 3.57 -8.70 -1.59
CA ASP A 91 5.00 -8.87 -1.27
C ASP A 91 5.89 -8.92 -2.52
N GLU A 92 5.52 -9.73 -3.52
CA GLU A 92 6.32 -10.06 -4.69
C GLU A 92 6.10 -9.15 -5.90
N ILE A 93 5.29 -8.10 -5.76
CA ILE A 93 4.97 -7.15 -6.84
C ILE A 93 5.07 -5.72 -6.33
N CYS A 94 3.97 -5.11 -5.87
CA CYS A 94 3.94 -3.69 -5.52
C CYS A 94 4.82 -3.41 -4.30
N ILE A 95 4.85 -4.27 -3.28
CA ILE A 95 5.78 -4.11 -2.15
C ILE A 95 7.21 -4.23 -2.65
N TYR A 96 7.52 -5.24 -3.46
CA TYR A 96 8.87 -5.45 -4.01
C TYR A 96 9.37 -4.25 -4.81
N HIS A 97 8.65 -3.88 -5.88
CA HIS A 97 9.07 -2.81 -6.80
C HIS A 97 9.16 -1.46 -6.11
N ASN A 98 8.20 -1.10 -5.25
CA ASN A 98 8.25 0.19 -4.57
C ASN A 98 9.29 0.22 -3.45
N THR A 99 9.51 -0.89 -2.73
CA THR A 99 10.60 -0.95 -1.74
C THR A 99 11.95 -0.72 -2.41
N LEU A 100 12.21 -1.39 -3.56
CA LEU A 100 13.40 -1.14 -4.37
C LEU A 100 13.45 0.31 -4.87
N GLY A 101 12.35 0.83 -5.42
CA GLY A 101 12.28 2.19 -5.93
C GLY A 101 12.62 3.25 -4.87
N PHE A 102 12.17 3.06 -3.62
CA PHE A 102 12.57 3.90 -2.49
C PHE A 102 14.05 3.72 -2.13
N LEU A 103 14.56 2.48 -2.09
CA LEU A 103 15.99 2.22 -1.80
C LEU A 103 16.92 2.87 -2.84
N GLU A 104 16.59 2.75 -4.13
CA GLU A 104 17.36 3.32 -5.25
C GLU A 104 17.43 4.85 -5.17
N ARG A 105 16.41 5.49 -4.59
CA ARG A 105 16.35 6.93 -4.35
C ARG A 105 16.98 7.35 -3.01
N GLY A 106 17.59 6.42 -2.29
CA GLY A 106 18.34 6.68 -1.06
C GLY A 106 17.51 6.79 0.21
N PHE A 107 16.25 6.37 0.19
CA PHE A 107 15.41 6.36 1.39
C PHE A 107 15.83 5.24 2.34
N ARG A 108 15.71 5.48 3.65
CA ARG A 108 15.78 4.40 4.64
C ARG A 108 14.48 3.62 4.58
N THR A 109 14.52 2.46 3.96
CA THR A 109 13.30 1.68 3.71
C THR A 109 13.15 0.54 4.70
N LYS A 110 11.98 0.47 5.35
CA LYS A 110 11.61 -0.58 6.30
C LYS A 110 10.39 -1.32 5.78
N VAL A 111 10.34 -2.64 5.92
CA VAL A 111 9.12 -3.44 5.67
C VAL A 111 8.61 -3.96 6.99
N VAL A 112 7.34 -3.69 7.29
CA VAL A 112 6.75 -4.02 8.60
C VAL A 112 6.19 -5.45 8.58
N ARG A 113 6.78 -6.33 9.37
CA ARG A 113 6.39 -7.74 9.45
C ARG A 113 4.94 -7.87 9.91
N GLY A 114 4.21 -8.80 9.31
CA GLY A 114 2.79 -9.02 9.60
C GLY A 114 1.86 -7.92 9.08
N CYS A 115 2.39 -6.95 8.34
CA CYS A 115 1.61 -5.89 7.67
C CYS A 115 1.82 -5.92 6.15
N THR A 116 2.31 -7.03 5.60
CA THR A 116 2.35 -7.30 4.16
C THR A 116 1.89 -8.73 3.91
N ALA A 117 1.39 -9.01 2.70
CA ALA A 117 0.93 -10.33 2.32
C ALA A 117 1.16 -10.61 0.82
N PRO A 118 1.43 -11.87 0.44
CA PRO A 118 1.70 -12.23 -0.94
C PRO A 118 0.45 -12.74 -1.68
N PHE A 119 0.55 -12.85 -3.01
CA PHE A 119 -0.32 -13.78 -3.75
C PHE A 119 0.16 -15.22 -3.53
N ASP A 120 1.47 -15.43 -3.68
CA ASP A 120 2.14 -16.71 -3.53
C ASP A 120 3.12 -16.69 -2.34
N PRO A 121 2.89 -17.52 -1.29
CA PRO A 121 3.73 -17.53 -0.09
C PRO A 121 5.20 -17.90 -0.28
N GLU A 122 5.57 -18.58 -1.37
CA GLU A 122 6.95 -18.89 -1.71
C GLU A 122 7.60 -17.66 -2.35
N LYS A 123 6.99 -17.11 -3.41
CA LYS A 123 7.49 -15.90 -4.08
C LYS A 123 7.58 -14.71 -3.15
N GLY A 124 6.56 -14.48 -2.32
CA GLY A 124 6.60 -13.40 -1.33
C GLY A 124 7.79 -13.51 -0.37
N ARG A 125 8.10 -14.73 0.07
CA ARG A 125 9.25 -14.98 0.95
C ARG A 125 10.59 -14.73 0.25
N GLU A 126 10.70 -15.16 -1.01
CA GLU A 126 11.89 -14.89 -1.84
C GLU A 126 12.08 -13.39 -2.05
N SER A 127 11.03 -12.67 -2.46
CA SER A 127 11.05 -11.22 -2.66
C SER A 127 11.43 -10.47 -1.38
N LEU A 128 10.84 -10.80 -0.23
CA LEU A 128 11.22 -10.17 1.05
C LEU A 128 12.69 -10.46 1.43
N GLY A 129 13.20 -11.65 1.12
CA GLY A 129 14.61 -12.01 1.31
C GLY A 129 15.54 -11.19 0.43
N GLU A 130 15.17 -10.97 -0.83
CA GLU A 130 15.91 -10.12 -1.75
C GLU A 130 15.90 -8.65 -1.31
N LEU A 131 14.76 -8.12 -0.87
CA LEU A 131 14.67 -6.74 -0.34
C LEU A 131 15.59 -6.54 0.87
N ASP A 132 15.66 -7.50 1.79
CA ASP A 132 16.58 -7.44 2.94
C ASP A 132 18.05 -7.43 2.49
N ALA A 133 18.40 -8.25 1.50
CA ALA A 133 19.73 -8.27 0.88
C ALA A 133 20.07 -6.96 0.15
N CYS A 134 19.08 -6.32 -0.48
CA CYS A 134 19.20 -5.01 -1.13
C CYS A 134 19.25 -3.83 -0.15
N GLY A 135 19.04 -4.08 1.15
CA GLY A 135 19.25 -3.09 2.21
C GLY A 135 17.97 -2.58 2.89
N ALA A 136 16.78 -3.05 2.49
CA ALA A 136 15.59 -2.85 3.30
C ALA A 136 15.80 -3.49 4.69
N LYS A 137 15.13 -2.98 5.73
CA LYS A 137 15.13 -3.64 7.04
C LYS A 137 13.74 -4.11 7.38
N MET A 138 13.64 -5.39 7.71
CA MET A 138 12.43 -5.95 8.26
C MET A 138 12.29 -5.54 9.72
N VAL A 139 11.15 -4.96 10.09
CA VAL A 139 10.88 -4.46 11.45
C VAL A 139 9.55 -4.97 11.97
N ASP A 140 9.41 -5.11 13.28
CA ASP A 140 8.17 -5.59 13.92
C ASP A 140 7.20 -4.46 14.30
N ASP A 141 7.65 -3.20 14.24
CA ASP A 141 6.87 -2.02 14.62
C ASP A 141 7.36 -0.77 13.90
N ILE A 142 6.57 0.30 13.97
CA ILE A 142 6.89 1.64 13.45
C ILE A 142 7.11 2.62 14.62
N PRO A 143 7.92 3.67 14.46
CA PRO A 143 8.10 4.66 15.51
C PRO A 143 6.86 5.56 15.65
N SER A 144 6.71 6.24 16.79
CA SER A 144 5.56 7.12 17.04
C SER A 144 5.63 8.47 16.34
N ASP A 145 6.80 8.86 15.82
CA ASP A 145 7.07 10.14 15.14
C ASP A 145 6.88 10.07 13.62
N ILE A 146 5.97 9.21 13.14
CA ILE A 146 5.53 9.21 11.74
C ILE A 146 4.77 10.50 11.47
N GLY A 147 5.28 11.32 10.56
CA GLY A 147 4.69 12.61 10.21
C GLY A 147 3.78 12.57 8.99
N VAL A 148 3.89 11.50 8.18
CA VAL A 148 3.14 11.36 6.92
C VAL A 148 2.59 9.94 6.78
N ILE A 149 1.37 9.82 6.28
CA ILE A 149 0.82 8.57 5.74
C ILE A 149 0.62 8.78 4.24
N LEU A 150 1.19 7.89 3.42
CA LEU A 150 1.00 7.86 1.98
C LEU A 150 0.22 6.61 1.60
N LEU A 151 -0.93 6.79 0.97
CA LEU A 151 -1.67 5.72 0.31
C LEU A 151 -1.23 5.69 -1.14
N LEU A 152 -0.56 4.61 -1.52
CA LEU A 152 -0.13 4.32 -2.88
C LEU A 152 -1.00 3.17 -3.36
N GLU A 153 -2.05 3.49 -4.08
CA GLU A 153 -3.12 2.53 -4.37
C GLU A 153 -3.45 2.52 -5.85
N ASP A 154 -3.71 1.33 -6.37
CA ASP A 154 -4.20 1.15 -7.73
C ASP A 154 -5.52 1.89 -7.95
N GLU A 155 -5.56 2.64 -9.04
CA GLU A 155 -6.76 3.21 -9.62
C GLU A 155 -6.64 3.17 -11.14
N HIS A 156 -7.24 2.15 -11.76
CA HIS A 156 -7.13 1.94 -13.20
C HIS A 156 -8.32 2.50 -13.97
N ASP A 157 -8.10 2.85 -15.23
CA ASP A 157 -9.16 2.99 -16.22
C ASP A 157 -8.89 2.07 -17.42
N GLU A 158 -9.79 2.10 -18.40
CA GLU A 158 -9.71 1.28 -19.62
C GLU A 158 -8.45 1.54 -20.46
N ASN A 159 -7.75 2.64 -20.22
CA ASN A 159 -6.53 3.03 -20.91
C ASN A 159 -5.25 2.65 -20.16
N SER A 160 -5.33 2.19 -18.91
CA SER A 160 -4.18 1.71 -18.15
C SER A 160 -3.52 0.53 -18.86
N GLU A 161 -2.20 0.59 -19.07
CA GLU A 161 -1.47 -0.43 -19.85
C GLU A 161 -1.53 -1.82 -19.22
N GLU A 162 -1.59 -1.91 -17.89
CA GLU A 162 -1.78 -3.17 -17.15
C GLU A 162 -3.08 -3.88 -17.54
N ILE A 163 -4.14 -3.12 -17.80
CA ILE A 163 -5.45 -3.64 -18.20
C ILE A 163 -5.48 -3.90 -19.71
N LYS A 164 -5.00 -2.97 -20.53
CA LYS A 164 -4.99 -3.09 -21.99
C LYS A 164 -4.16 -4.26 -22.50
N SER A 165 -3.01 -4.52 -21.86
CA SER A 165 -2.13 -5.63 -22.23
C SER A 165 -2.74 -6.99 -21.90
N GLY A 166 -3.74 -7.03 -21.02
CA GLY A 166 -4.29 -8.27 -20.49
C GLY A 166 -3.35 -9.00 -19.52
N SER A 167 -2.27 -8.34 -19.08
CA SER A 167 -1.35 -8.87 -18.07
C SER A 167 -2.06 -9.03 -16.72
N TRP A 168 -2.98 -8.11 -16.43
CA TRP A 168 -3.81 -8.12 -15.22
C TRP A 168 -5.29 -8.04 -15.60
N PRO A 169 -6.19 -8.72 -14.86
CA PRO A 169 -7.62 -8.52 -15.03
C PRO A 169 -8.00 -7.08 -14.65
N PRO A 170 -9.12 -6.52 -15.16
CA PRO A 170 -9.67 -5.27 -14.64
C PRO A 170 -9.92 -5.36 -13.13
N HIS A 171 -9.28 -4.49 -12.37
CA HIS A 171 -9.32 -4.43 -10.90
C HIS A 171 -9.10 -3.00 -10.44
N SER A 172 -9.51 -2.67 -9.22
CA SER A 172 -9.35 -1.33 -8.63
C SER A 172 -9.76 -0.21 -9.60
N MET A 173 -10.86 -0.43 -10.34
CA MET A 173 -11.25 0.47 -11.42
C MET A 173 -11.73 1.81 -10.83
N LYS A 174 -11.29 2.91 -11.45
CA LYS A 174 -11.61 4.27 -11.06
C LYS A 174 -13.10 4.49 -10.88
N GLY A 175 -13.46 5.12 -9.75
CA GLY A 175 -14.85 5.40 -9.40
C GLY A 175 -15.67 4.17 -9.02
N THR A 176 -15.06 2.99 -8.88
CA THR A 176 -15.74 1.80 -8.36
C THR A 176 -15.41 1.56 -6.88
N PRO A 177 -16.28 0.86 -6.14
CA PRO A 177 -16.00 0.43 -4.77
C PRO A 177 -14.73 -0.43 -4.64
N GLY A 178 -14.31 -1.09 -5.72
CA GLY A 178 -13.10 -1.91 -5.77
C GLY A 178 -11.82 -1.13 -5.52
N ALA A 179 -11.75 0.13 -5.99
CA ALA A 179 -10.61 1.02 -5.83
C ALA A 179 -10.55 1.70 -4.45
N LEU A 180 -11.59 1.56 -3.62
CA LEU A 180 -11.60 2.19 -2.31
C LEU A 180 -10.70 1.43 -1.34
N THR A 181 -9.90 2.16 -0.56
CA THR A 181 -9.23 1.60 0.62
C THR A 181 -10.23 0.87 1.49
N VAL A 182 -9.83 -0.29 2.01
CA VAL A 182 -10.66 -1.12 2.87
C VAL A 182 -11.19 -0.34 4.07
N LYS A 183 -12.46 -0.59 4.38
CA LYS A 183 -13.23 0.18 5.37
C LYS A 183 -12.54 0.31 6.74
N PRO A 184 -11.94 -0.74 7.35
CA PRO A 184 -11.30 -0.59 8.66
C PRO A 184 -10.14 0.41 8.68
N ILE A 185 -9.32 0.44 7.63
CA ILE A 185 -8.23 1.40 7.50
C ILE A 185 -8.80 2.80 7.22
N ARG A 186 -9.76 2.90 6.30
CA ARG A 186 -10.39 4.17 5.91
C ARG A 186 -11.06 4.87 7.09
N GLU A 187 -11.81 4.14 7.93
CA GLU A 187 -12.48 4.70 9.10
C GLU A 187 -11.49 5.31 10.10
N VAL A 188 -10.34 4.67 10.33
CA VAL A 188 -9.30 5.23 11.19
C VAL A 188 -8.75 6.53 10.59
N LEU A 189 -8.46 6.54 9.28
CA LEU A 189 -7.95 7.73 8.58
C LEU A 189 -8.94 8.90 8.55
N GLU A 190 -10.24 8.62 8.50
CA GLU A 190 -11.31 9.63 8.51
C GLU A 190 -11.61 10.14 9.93
N SER A 191 -11.38 9.32 10.96
CA SER A 191 -11.59 9.69 12.37
C SER A 191 -10.52 10.63 12.96
N ARG A 192 -9.53 11.03 12.16
CA ARG A 192 -8.46 11.93 12.59
C ARG A 192 -9.01 13.33 12.91
N LYS A 193 -8.61 13.88 14.06
CA LYS A 193 -9.00 15.23 14.51
C LYS A 193 -8.10 16.31 13.96
#